data_AF-A0A349DEK4-F1
#
_entry.id   AF-A0A349DEK4-F1
#
_cell.length_a   1.000
_cell.length_b   1.000
_cell.length_c   1.000
_cell.angle_alpha   90.00
_cell.angle_beta   90.00
_cell.angle_gamma   90.00
#
_symmetry.space_group_name_H-M   'P 1'
#
loop_
_entity.id
_entity.type
_entity.pdbx_description
1 polymer ?
#
loop_
_entity_poly.entity_id
_entity_poly.type
_entity_poly.pdbx_seq_one_letter_code
_entity_poly.pdbx_strand_id
1 'polypeptide(L)'
;MGFIPMICPQCGAQVQLDDSREFGFCSYCGTKIVQEKVVVEHRGNVGVDHSTEIANLLRRASEYMQRGDTDGAEIYYNRVLDLDFDNEIARKAMERLNKIVKEPNLSITATTGKLYNKKASINVKIDGIDYGTIFNGNTGTYKLNVGTHQVRLKINSVPFYKLDFNVEIKDRFTKLYYTATCKLGNVIEIK
;
A
#
# COMPACT_ATOMS: atom_id res chain seq x y z
N MET A 1 12.88 -25.58 -40.12
CA MET A 1 11.82 -26.55 -40.46
C MET A 1 12.47 -27.91 -40.55
N GLY A 2 12.20 -28.79 -39.59
CA GLY A 2 12.72 -30.16 -39.58
C GLY A 2 11.79 -31.05 -40.38
N PHE A 3 12.35 -31.94 -41.20
CA PHE A 3 11.60 -33.00 -41.87
C PHE A 3 11.92 -34.32 -41.21
N ILE A 4 10.89 -35.07 -40.82
CA ILE A 4 11.04 -36.39 -40.24
C ILE A 4 10.92 -37.41 -41.37
N PRO A 5 11.99 -38.17 -41.69
CA PRO A 5 11.92 -39.24 -42.66
C PRO A 5 11.12 -40.41 -42.06
N MET A 6 10.10 -40.86 -42.79
CA MET A 6 9.28 -42.00 -42.39
C MET A 6 8.87 -42.84 -43.60
N ILE A 7 8.45 -44.09 -43.35
CA ILE A 7 8.04 -45.01 -44.41
C ILE A 7 6.51 -45.09 -44.42
N CYS A 8 5.89 -44.94 -45.59
CA CYS A 8 4.45 -45.08 -45.72
C CYS A 8 4.03 -46.54 -45.46
N PRO A 9 3.13 -46.82 -44.50
CA PRO A 9 2.76 -48.19 -44.16
C PRO A 9 1.95 -48.89 -45.26
N GLN A 10 1.38 -48.13 -46.21
CA GLN A 10 0.51 -48.69 -47.25
C GLN A 10 1.23 -49.03 -48.56
N CYS A 11 2.26 -48.27 -48.94
CA CYS A 11 2.98 -48.46 -50.21
C CYS A 11 4.49 -48.67 -50.05
N GLY A 12 5.02 -48.54 -48.83
CA GLY A 12 6.45 -48.71 -48.55
C GLY A 12 7.34 -47.57 -49.05
N ALA A 13 6.78 -46.51 -49.63
CA ALA A 13 7.56 -45.37 -50.10
C ALA A 13 8.17 -44.58 -48.93
N GLN A 14 9.39 -44.08 -49.11
CA GLN A 14 10.04 -43.18 -48.17
C GLN A 14 9.45 -41.77 -48.34
N VAL A 15 8.87 -41.22 -47.27
CA VAL A 15 8.20 -39.92 -47.26
C VAL A 15 8.87 -39.03 -46.22
N GLN A 16 8.97 -37.74 -46.51
CA GLN A 16 9.43 -36.74 -45.55
C GLN A 16 8.21 -35.92 -45.11
N LEU A 17 7.86 -35.98 -43.83
CA LEU A 17 6.81 -35.15 -43.26
C LEU A 17 7.42 -33.95 -42.55
N ASP A 18 6.76 -32.80 -42.66
CA ASP A 18 7.10 -31.60 -41.91
C ASP A 18 6.73 -31.81 -40.43
N ASP A 19 7.70 -31.62 -39.54
CA ASP A 19 7.56 -31.76 -38.09
C ASP A 19 6.52 -30.79 -37.48
N SER A 20 6.14 -29.74 -38.23
CA SER A 20 5.10 -28.79 -37.79
C SER A 20 3.66 -29.28 -38.02
N ARG A 21 3.43 -30.36 -38.77
CA ARG A 21 2.09 -30.83 -39.14
C ARG A 21 1.76 -32.17 -38.49
N GLU A 22 0.60 -32.23 -37.82
CA GLU A 22 0.14 -33.42 -37.09
C GLU A 22 -0.17 -34.63 -37.99
N PHE A 23 -0.44 -34.36 -39.25
CA PHE A 23 -0.64 -35.37 -40.27
C PHE A 23 -0.09 -34.87 -41.61
N GLY A 24 0.34 -35.83 -42.43
CA GLY A 24 0.69 -35.59 -43.81
C GLY A 24 0.03 -36.60 -44.72
N PHE A 25 0.19 -36.40 -46.02
CA PHE A 25 -0.28 -37.34 -47.03
C PHE A 25 0.92 -37.85 -47.80
N CYS A 26 0.96 -39.16 -48.07
CA CYS A 26 1.97 -39.74 -48.93
C CYS A 26 1.80 -39.18 -50.35
N SER A 27 2.83 -38.53 -50.89
CA SER A 27 2.81 -37.99 -52.26
C SER A 27 2.66 -39.07 -53.34
N TYR A 28 2.91 -40.34 -53.00
CA TYR A 28 2.89 -41.45 -53.96
C TYR A 28 1.54 -42.17 -54.04
N CYS A 29 0.86 -42.37 -52.92
CA CYS A 29 -0.42 -43.12 -52.87
C CYS A 29 -1.58 -42.36 -52.22
N GLY A 30 -1.34 -41.14 -51.74
CA GLY A 30 -2.37 -40.28 -51.13
C GLY A 30 -2.80 -40.69 -49.72
N THR A 31 -2.22 -41.75 -49.15
CA THR A 31 -2.57 -42.25 -47.81
C THR A 31 -2.22 -41.22 -46.75
N LYS A 32 -3.15 -40.95 -45.83
CA LYS A 32 -2.93 -40.08 -44.66
C LYS A 32 -2.02 -40.79 -43.66
N ILE A 33 -0.91 -40.15 -43.29
CA ILE A 33 0.05 -40.62 -42.30
C ILE A 33 -0.02 -39.66 -41.11
N VAL A 34 -0.26 -40.19 -39.91
CA VAL A 34 -0.38 -39.41 -38.68
C VAL A 34 0.88 -39.63 -37.84
N GLN A 35 1.45 -38.55 -37.29
CA GLN A 35 2.59 -38.66 -36.38
C GLN A 35 2.06 -38.92 -34.96
N GLU A 36 2.56 -39.96 -34.29
CA GLU A 36 2.33 -40.16 -32.86
C GLU A 36 3.21 -39.17 -32.07
N LYS A 37 2.62 -38.08 -31.60
CA LYS A 37 3.30 -37.15 -30.69
C LYS A 37 3.42 -37.83 -29.32
N VAL A 38 4.64 -38.22 -28.95
CA VAL A 38 4.94 -38.65 -27.57
C VAL A 38 4.96 -37.39 -26.70
N VAL A 39 3.88 -37.13 -25.97
CA VAL A 39 3.81 -36.05 -24.98
C VAL A 39 4.57 -36.51 -23.74
N VAL A 40 5.79 -36.00 -23.55
CA VAL A 40 6.54 -36.21 -22.31
C VAL A 40 6.05 -35.18 -21.29
N GLU A 41 5.05 -35.55 -20.49
CA GLU A 41 4.63 -34.73 -19.34
C GLU A 41 5.69 -34.82 -18.24
N HIS A 42 6.48 -33.75 -18.05
CA HIS A 42 7.31 -33.60 -16.87
C HIS A 42 6.43 -33.27 -15.66
N ARG A 43 5.92 -34.30 -14.98
CA ARG A 43 5.23 -34.14 -13.69
C ARG A 43 6.26 -34.13 -12.56
N GLY A 44 6.49 -32.96 -11.99
CA GLY A 44 7.27 -32.77 -10.76
C GLY A 44 6.50 -31.88 -9.79
N ASN A 45 6.45 -32.25 -8.52
CA ASN A 45 6.02 -31.36 -7.46
C ASN A 45 7.27 -30.59 -6.98
N VAL A 46 7.39 -29.32 -7.36
CA VAL A 46 8.48 -28.46 -6.91
C VAL A 46 8.01 -27.72 -5.66
N GLY A 47 8.36 -28.24 -4.49
CA GLY A 47 8.28 -27.49 -3.25
C GLY A 47 9.43 -26.48 -3.21
N VAL A 48 9.15 -25.20 -3.43
CA VAL A 48 10.16 -24.14 -3.26
C VAL A 48 10.24 -23.77 -1.79
N ASP A 49 11.35 -24.08 -1.14
CA ASP A 49 11.60 -23.65 0.24
C ASP A 49 12.16 -22.22 0.25
N HIS A 50 11.32 -21.27 0.67
CA HIS A 50 11.69 -19.85 0.80
C HIS A 50 12.33 -19.50 2.15
N SER A 51 12.60 -20.47 3.03
CA SER A 51 13.13 -20.23 4.39
C SER A 51 14.39 -19.36 4.41
N THR A 52 15.35 -19.65 3.53
CA THR A 52 16.61 -18.90 3.43
C THR A 52 16.42 -17.49 2.86
N GLU A 53 15.47 -17.32 1.93
CA GLU A 53 15.12 -16.02 1.36
C GLU A 53 14.49 -15.13 2.43
N ILE A 54 13.50 -15.66 3.16
CA ILE A 54 12.83 -14.99 4.28
C ILE A 54 13.86 -14.53 5.33
N ALA A 55 14.78 -15.40 5.75
CA ALA A 55 15.81 -15.06 6.72
C ALA A 55 16.71 -13.89 6.26
N ASN A 56 17.10 -13.88 4.99
CA ASN A 56 17.90 -12.80 4.43
C ASN A 56 17.12 -11.48 4.33
N LEU A 57 15.85 -11.52 3.95
CA LEU A 57 14.97 -10.35 3.91
C LEU A 57 14.78 -9.75 5.30
N LEU A 58 14.51 -10.58 6.32
CA LEU A 58 14.39 -10.15 7.71
C LEU A 58 15.68 -9.51 8.22
N ARG A 59 16.84 -10.09 7.90
CA ARG A 59 18.15 -9.52 8.28
C ARG A 59 18.35 -8.14 7.66
N ARG A 60 18.07 -7.98 6.37
CA ARG A 60 18.12 -6.66 5.70
C ARG A 60 17.16 -5.67 6.36
N ALA A 61 15.91 -6.05 6.59
CA ALA A 61 14.92 -5.20 7.26
C ALA A 61 15.44 -4.70 8.62
N SER A 62 16.08 -5.58 9.39
CA SER A 62 16.68 -5.23 10.69
C SER A 62 17.84 -4.23 10.58
N GLU A 63 18.69 -4.35 9.56
CA GLU A 63 19.78 -3.40 9.31
C GLU A 63 19.24 -2.01 8.97
N TYR A 64 18.19 -1.93 8.15
CA TYR A 64 17.51 -0.67 7.84
C TYR A 64 16.88 -0.05 9.09
N MET A 65 16.22 -0.85 9.93
CA MET A 65 15.67 -0.38 11.21
C MET A 65 16.76 0.16 12.15
N GLN A 66 17.92 -0.49 12.23
CA GLN A 66 19.05 -0.03 13.06
C GLN A 66 19.61 1.32 12.59
N ARG A 67 19.53 1.58 11.28
CA ARG A 67 19.94 2.87 10.68
C ARG A 67 18.85 3.95 10.80
N GLY A 68 17.67 3.62 11.33
CA GLY A 68 16.52 4.51 11.40
C GLY A 68 15.77 4.68 10.08
N ASP A 69 16.16 3.97 9.03
CA ASP A 69 15.49 4.00 7.72
C ASP A 69 14.27 3.07 7.75
N THR A 70 13.16 3.64 8.22
CA THR A 70 11.89 2.92 8.37
C THR A 70 11.20 2.62 7.04
N ASP A 71 11.40 3.44 6.00
CA ASP A 71 10.86 3.20 4.66
C ASP A 71 11.57 2.02 3.98
N GLY A 72 12.90 1.99 4.07
CA GLY A 72 13.69 0.85 3.60
C GLY A 72 13.31 -0.45 4.30
N ALA A 73 13.16 -0.41 5.63
CA ALA A 73 12.76 -1.58 6.41
C ALA A 73 11.37 -2.11 6.01
N GLU A 74 10.40 -1.23 5.80
CA GLU A 74 9.03 -1.57 5.37
C GLU A 74 9.01 -2.39 4.08
N ILE A 75 9.84 -2.01 3.09
CA ILE A 75 9.93 -2.73 1.81
C ILE A 75 10.34 -4.19 2.03
N TYR A 76 11.34 -4.45 2.88
CA TYR A 76 11.82 -5.81 3.13
C TYR A 76 10.82 -6.63 3.96
N TYR A 77 10.14 -6.02 4.94
CA TYR A 77 9.09 -6.72 5.69
C TYR A 77 7.89 -7.09 4.81
N ASN A 78 7.46 -6.20 3.91
CA ASN A 78 6.40 -6.53 2.95
C ASN A 78 6.79 -7.70 2.04
N ARG A 79 8.05 -7.74 1.56
CA ARG A 79 8.54 -8.89 0.78
C ARG A 79 8.53 -10.21 1.56
N VAL A 80 8.79 -10.17 2.87
CA VAL A 80 8.64 -11.36 3.72
C VAL A 80 7.17 -11.78 3.77
N LEU A 81 6.25 -10.82 3.93
CA LEU A 81 4.81 -11.09 3.99
C LEU A 81 4.22 -11.54 2.64
N ASP A 82 4.86 -11.19 1.52
CA ASP A 82 4.51 -11.71 0.20
C ASP A 82 4.87 -13.21 0.05
N LEU A 83 5.93 -13.67 0.73
CA LEU A 83 6.38 -15.08 0.72
C LEU A 83 5.72 -15.92 1.82
N ASP A 84 5.58 -15.35 3.01
CA ASP A 84 4.99 -15.94 4.20
C ASP A 84 4.13 -14.88 4.90
N PHE A 85 2.85 -14.85 4.52
CA PHE A 85 1.89 -13.88 5.04
C PHE A 85 1.71 -13.98 6.56
N ASP A 86 1.92 -15.16 7.15
CA ASP A 86 1.78 -15.44 8.58
C ASP A 86 3.06 -15.21 9.38
N ASN A 87 4.11 -14.68 8.75
CA ASN A 87 5.38 -14.42 9.41
C ASN A 87 5.22 -13.43 10.59
N GLU A 88 5.28 -13.96 11.81
CA GLU A 88 5.03 -13.16 13.02
C GLU A 88 6.03 -12.00 13.20
N ILE A 89 7.29 -12.20 12.80
CA ILE A 89 8.34 -11.20 12.94
C ILE A 89 8.03 -10.01 12.04
N ALA A 90 7.72 -10.26 10.77
CA ALA A 90 7.37 -9.20 9.82
C ALA A 90 6.06 -8.51 10.22
N ARG A 91 5.01 -9.23 10.65
CA ARG A 91 3.75 -8.63 11.13
C ARG A 91 3.96 -7.69 12.30
N LYS A 92 4.64 -8.15 13.36
CA LYS A 92 4.92 -7.34 14.55
C LYS A 92 5.80 -6.12 14.20
N ALA A 93 6.73 -6.26 13.26
CA ALA A 93 7.53 -5.14 12.79
C ALA A 93 6.69 -4.11 12.02
N MET A 94 5.81 -4.56 11.12
CA MET A 94 4.89 -3.70 10.39
C MET A 94 3.92 -2.95 11.31
N GLU A 95 3.38 -3.61 12.34
CA GLU A 95 2.57 -2.94 13.36
C GLU A 95 3.31 -1.79 14.06
N ARG A 96 4.61 -1.97 14.34
CA ARG A 96 5.44 -0.91 14.92
C ARG A 96 5.68 0.22 13.93
N LEU A 97 6.01 -0.11 12.68
CA LEU A 97 6.22 0.87 11.61
C LEU A 97 4.95 1.69 11.34
N ASN A 98 3.78 1.06 11.41
CA ASN A 98 2.49 1.73 11.26
C ASN A 98 2.18 2.72 12.38
N LYS A 99 2.89 2.67 13.52
CA LYS A 99 2.75 3.68 14.58
C LYS A 99 3.63 4.92 14.36
N ILE A 100 4.52 4.90 13.37
CA ILE A 100 5.44 6.01 13.09
C ILE A 100 4.76 6.98 12.12
N VAL A 101 4.27 8.10 12.66
CA VAL A 101 3.64 9.17 11.88
C VAL A 101 4.73 10.04 11.24
N LYS A 102 4.84 9.98 9.91
CA LYS A 102 5.85 10.73 9.14
C LYS A 102 5.35 12.10 8.67
N GLU A 103 4.05 12.19 8.39
CA GLU A 103 3.41 13.36 7.78
C GLU A 103 2.34 13.96 8.68
N PRO A 104 1.96 15.24 8.47
CA PRO A 104 0.79 15.83 9.11
C PRO A 104 -0.47 14.98 8.93
N ASN A 105 -1.22 14.82 10.01
CA ASN A 105 -2.38 13.95 10.10
C ASN A 105 -3.62 14.61 10.72
N LEU A 106 -3.50 15.85 11.20
CA LEU A 106 -4.62 16.66 11.63
C LEU A 106 -4.63 17.96 10.83
N SER A 107 -5.75 18.25 10.18
CA SER A 107 -5.99 19.50 9.47
C SER A 107 -7.19 20.22 10.07
N ILE A 108 -7.02 21.51 10.38
CA ILE A 108 -8.10 22.34 10.90
C ILE A 108 -8.22 23.57 10.01
N THR A 109 -9.36 23.74 9.37
CA THR A 109 -9.68 24.93 8.59
C THR A 109 -10.48 25.91 9.44
N ALA A 110 -9.99 27.15 9.57
CA ALA A 110 -10.72 28.19 10.27
C ALA A 110 -11.64 28.93 9.30
N THR A 111 -12.92 29.04 9.64
CA THR A 111 -13.89 29.80 8.86
C THR A 111 -14.74 30.67 9.77
N THR A 112 -15.43 31.64 9.17
CA THR A 112 -16.33 32.55 9.86
C THR A 112 -17.71 32.48 9.24
N GLY A 113 -18.74 32.44 10.08
CA GLY A 113 -20.13 32.54 9.63
C GLY A 113 -20.40 33.81 8.83
N LYS A 114 -21.51 33.85 8.08
CA LYS A 114 -21.87 34.98 7.21
C LYS A 114 -21.92 36.32 7.98
N LEU A 115 -22.48 36.29 9.18
CA LEU A 115 -22.69 37.46 10.04
C LEU A 115 -21.58 37.66 11.10
N TYR A 116 -20.48 36.92 11.01
CA TYR A 116 -19.37 37.02 11.97
C TYR A 116 -18.21 37.84 11.41
N ASN A 117 -17.37 38.38 12.30
CA ASN A 117 -16.21 39.18 11.92
C ASN A 117 -15.24 38.37 11.05
N LYS A 118 -15.03 38.82 9.79
CA LYS A 118 -14.15 38.15 8.81
C LYS A 118 -12.66 38.21 9.17
N LYS A 119 -12.26 39.12 10.07
CA LYS A 119 -10.90 39.20 10.61
C LYS A 119 -10.67 38.26 11.80
N ALA A 120 -11.70 37.54 12.24
CA ALA A 120 -11.54 36.57 13.32
C ALA A 120 -10.55 35.48 12.92
N SER A 121 -9.83 35.00 13.92
CA SER A 121 -8.83 33.93 13.79
C SER A 121 -8.90 33.02 15.02
N ILE A 122 -8.41 31.81 14.86
CA ILE A 122 -8.49 30.76 15.89
C ILE A 122 -7.08 30.39 16.32
N ASN A 123 -6.77 30.52 17.61
CA ASN A 123 -5.57 29.94 18.20
C ASN A 123 -5.79 28.45 18.48
N VAL A 124 -4.79 27.64 18.16
CA VAL A 124 -4.83 26.18 18.33
C VAL A 124 -3.81 25.78 19.38
N LYS A 125 -4.29 25.05 20.40
CA LYS A 125 -3.44 24.35 21.35
C LYS A 125 -3.70 22.86 21.27
N ILE A 126 -2.64 22.05 21.27
CA ILE A 126 -2.73 20.60 21.27
C ILE A 126 -1.89 20.08 22.43
N ASP A 127 -2.50 19.31 23.32
CA ASP A 127 -1.90 18.82 24.57
C ASP A 127 -1.26 19.95 25.40
N GLY A 128 -1.89 21.13 25.38
CA GLY A 128 -1.42 22.33 26.07
C GLY A 128 -0.32 23.12 25.35
N ILE A 129 0.30 22.58 24.30
CA ILE A 129 1.31 23.26 23.49
C ILE A 129 0.63 24.21 22.51
N ASP A 130 1.15 25.43 22.37
CA ASP A 130 0.64 26.44 21.43
C ASP A 130 1.19 26.23 20.02
N TYR A 131 0.29 26.00 19.07
CA TYR A 131 0.60 25.80 17.66
C TYR A 131 0.30 27.04 16.80
N GLY A 132 -0.05 28.16 17.43
CA GLY A 132 -0.25 29.44 16.77
C GLY A 132 -1.69 29.65 16.30
N THR A 133 -1.84 30.53 15.32
CA THR A 133 -3.13 31.08 14.89
C THR A 133 -3.45 30.67 13.45
N ILE A 134 -4.69 30.25 13.22
CA ILE A 134 -5.27 30.03 11.89
C ILE A 134 -6.19 31.20 11.57
N PHE A 135 -5.90 31.91 10.49
CA PHE A 135 -6.74 32.99 9.98
C PHE A 135 -7.94 32.45 9.21
N ASN A 136 -9.03 33.22 9.18
CA ASN A 136 -10.23 32.88 8.42
C ASN A 136 -9.90 32.56 6.94
N GLY A 137 -10.34 31.40 6.47
CA GLY A 137 -10.09 30.87 5.12
C GLY A 137 -8.85 29.98 5.01
N ASN A 138 -8.00 29.92 6.04
CA ASN A 138 -6.78 29.13 6.02
C ASN A 138 -6.92 27.80 6.77
N THR A 139 -6.01 26.88 6.47
CA THR A 139 -5.92 25.57 7.11
C THR A 139 -4.58 25.44 7.84
N GLY A 140 -4.64 25.13 9.13
CA GLY A 140 -3.49 24.65 9.89
C GLY A 140 -3.35 23.14 9.73
N THR A 141 -2.12 22.65 9.56
CA THR A 141 -1.82 21.21 9.51
C THR A 141 -0.83 20.84 10.60
N TYR A 142 -1.08 19.72 11.27
CA TYR A 142 -0.36 19.31 12.46
C TYR A 142 0.01 17.84 12.36
N LYS A 143 1.23 17.52 12.77
CA LYS A 143 1.73 16.15 12.90
C LYS A 143 1.64 15.74 14.36
N LEU A 144 0.75 14.78 14.64
CA LEU A 144 0.52 14.20 15.95
C LEU A 144 0.96 12.75 15.95
N ASN A 145 1.53 12.29 17.07
CA ASN A 145 1.92 10.89 17.23
C ASN A 145 0.67 10.00 17.35
N VAL A 146 0.85 8.68 17.35
CA VAL A 146 -0.24 7.76 17.67
C VAL A 146 -0.66 7.95 19.13
N GLY A 147 -1.97 8.07 19.36
CA GLY A 147 -2.53 8.31 20.67
C GLY A 147 -3.76 9.21 20.64
N THR A 148 -4.27 9.51 21.84
CA THR A 148 -5.34 10.50 22.03
C THR A 148 -4.71 11.85 22.35
N HIS A 149 -5.15 12.88 21.63
CA HIS A 149 -4.67 14.25 21.79
C HIS A 149 -5.83 15.19 22.11
N GLN A 150 -5.63 16.09 23.07
CA GLN A 150 -6.61 17.12 23.42
C GLN A 150 -6.35 18.37 22.58
N VAL A 151 -7.32 18.73 21.73
CA VAL A 151 -7.29 19.93 20.91
C VAL A 151 -8.15 21.00 21.55
N ARG A 152 -7.58 22.19 21.71
CA ARG A 152 -8.25 23.40 22.19
C ARG A 152 -8.21 24.46 21.10
N LEU A 153 -9.40 24.96 20.74
CA LEU A 153 -9.58 26.09 19.84
C LEU A 153 -10.07 27.29 20.62
N LYS A 154 -9.46 28.45 20.39
CA LYS A 154 -9.88 29.72 20.99
C LYS A 154 -9.99 30.80 19.92
N ILE A 155 -11.09 31.54 19.91
CA ILE A 155 -11.21 32.72 19.04
C ILE A 155 -10.30 33.82 19.59
N ASN A 156 -9.39 34.32 18.77
CA ASN A 156 -8.52 35.42 19.15
C ASN A 156 -9.34 36.68 19.47
N SER A 157 -8.88 37.43 20.48
CA SER A 157 -9.58 38.61 21.03
C SER A 157 -10.91 38.32 21.74
N VAL A 158 -11.32 37.04 21.88
CA VAL A 158 -12.43 36.62 22.73
C VAL A 158 -11.87 36.00 24.02
N PRO A 159 -12.06 36.61 25.19
CA PRO A 159 -11.39 36.17 26.41
C PRO A 159 -11.92 34.84 26.98
N PHE A 160 -13.23 34.58 26.88
CA PHE A 160 -13.90 33.54 27.68
C PHE A 160 -14.25 32.24 26.96
N TYR A 161 -14.53 32.28 25.65
CA TYR A 161 -14.96 31.08 24.93
C TYR A 161 -13.76 30.29 24.38
N LYS A 162 -13.82 28.97 24.59
CA LYS A 162 -12.92 27.97 24.00
C LYS A 162 -13.72 26.71 23.70
N LEU A 163 -13.25 25.95 22.72
CA LEU A 163 -13.76 24.64 22.38
C LEU A 163 -12.66 23.61 22.59
N ASP A 164 -12.90 22.65 23.49
CA ASP A 164 -12.01 21.54 23.79
C ASP A 164 -12.63 20.26 23.22
N PHE A 165 -11.85 19.45 22.50
CA PHE A 165 -12.27 18.13 22.00
C PHE A 165 -11.06 17.20 21.87
N ASN A 166 -11.31 15.90 21.84
CA ASN A 166 -10.26 14.90 21.69
C ASN A 166 -10.23 14.38 20.25
N VAL A 167 -9.03 14.10 19.77
CA VAL A 167 -8.79 13.39 18.51
C VAL A 167 -7.97 12.14 18.80
N GLU A 168 -8.25 11.07 18.08
CA GLU A 168 -7.53 9.80 18.21
C GLU A 168 -6.77 9.52 16.91
N ILE A 169 -5.44 9.43 17.01
CA ILE A 169 -4.57 8.97 15.93
C ILE A 169 -4.29 7.49 16.18
N LYS A 170 -4.86 6.60 15.38
CA LYS A 170 -4.74 5.15 15.56
C LYS A 170 -3.43 4.61 14.99
N ASP A 171 -3.03 5.14 13.85
CA ASP A 171 -1.86 4.75 13.08
C ASP A 171 -1.41 5.89 12.15
N ARG A 172 -0.33 5.66 11.39
CA ARG A 172 0.24 6.58 10.40
C ARG A 172 -0.71 6.95 9.26
N PHE A 173 -1.78 6.18 9.03
CA PHE A 173 -2.75 6.39 7.97
C PHE A 173 -3.94 7.20 8.44
N THR A 174 -4.12 7.37 9.75
CA THR A 174 -5.17 8.21 10.31
C THR A 174 -4.98 9.64 9.83
N LYS A 175 -5.95 10.18 9.09
CA LYS A 175 -5.98 11.58 8.66
C LYS A 175 -7.32 12.19 9.09
N LEU A 176 -7.26 13.28 9.84
CA LEU A 176 -8.41 13.98 10.38
C LEU A 176 -8.51 15.39 9.80
N TYR A 177 -9.72 15.77 9.40
CA TYR A 177 -10.01 17.06 8.80
C TYR A 177 -11.21 17.66 9.52
N TYR A 178 -11.03 18.87 10.04
CA TYR A 178 -12.07 19.60 10.74
C TYR A 178 -12.23 21.00 10.18
N THR A 179 -13.47 21.45 10.06
CA THR A 179 -13.79 22.85 9.79
C THR A 179 -14.29 23.52 11.05
N ALA A 180 -13.47 24.38 11.64
CA ALA A 180 -13.82 25.20 12.79
C ALA A 180 -14.45 26.52 12.34
N THR A 181 -15.76 26.67 12.57
CA THR A 181 -16.52 27.85 12.17
C THR A 181 -16.82 28.74 13.35
N CYS A 182 -16.31 29.98 13.35
CA CYS A 182 -16.71 31.00 14.32
C CYS A 182 -18.12 31.52 13.98
N LYS A 183 -19.06 31.39 14.92
CA LYS A 183 -20.45 31.82 14.78
C LYS A 183 -20.81 32.95 15.76
N LEU A 184 -21.96 33.56 15.51
CA LEU A 184 -22.57 34.54 16.42
C LEU A 184 -22.64 33.98 17.85
N GLY A 185 -22.46 34.85 18.84
CA GLY A 185 -22.31 34.44 20.24
C GLY A 185 -20.89 34.05 20.64
N ASN A 186 -19.90 34.24 19.76
CA ASN A 186 -18.49 33.88 19.98
C ASN A 186 -18.27 32.39 20.25
N VAL A 187 -19.03 31.55 19.57
CA VAL A 187 -18.99 30.08 19.67
C VAL A 187 -18.24 29.52 18.45
N ILE A 188 -17.51 28.42 18.64
CA ILE A 188 -16.88 27.65 17.56
C ILE A 188 -17.71 26.39 17.35
N GLU A 189 -18.07 26.10 16.11
CA GLU A 189 -18.69 24.84 15.70
C GLU A 189 -17.68 24.04 14.85
N ILE A 190 -17.56 22.75 15.12
CA ILE A 190 -16.70 21.83 14.37
C ILE A 190 -17.57 20.92 13.53
N LYS A 191 -17.13 20.69 12.29
CA LYS A 191 -17.65 19.68 11.37
C LYS A 191 -16.50 18.88 10.79
#